data_AF-A0A1W2FW12-F1
#
_entry.id   AF-A0A1W2FW12-F1
#
_cell.length_a   1.000
_cell.length_b   1.000
_cell.length_c   1.000
_cell.angle_alpha   90.00
_cell.angle_beta   90.00
_cell.angle_gamma   90.00
#
_symmetry.space_group_name_H-M   'P 1'
#
loop_
_entity.id
_entity.type
_entity.pdbx_description
1 polymer ?
#
loop_
_entity_poly.entity_id
_entity_poly.type
_entity_poly.pdbx_seq_one_letter_code
_entity_poly.pdbx_strand_id
1 'polypeptide(L)' 'MSTFDKAKDKAEQLGGKAKEGMGEATDNEELEAEGKRDQVTGEAKEAGHDLRDKAAAKIHDAKEALKDDDR' A
#
# COMPACT_ATOMS: atom_id res chain seq x y z
N MET A 1 -12.54 13.54 -9.82
CA MET A 1 -11.56 12.45 -9.91
C MET A 1 -11.77 11.73 -11.23
N SER A 2 -10.71 11.62 -12.02
CA SER A 2 -10.78 11.43 -13.47
C SER A 2 -10.99 9.96 -13.83
N THR A 3 -11.70 9.69 -14.93
CA THR A 3 -11.84 8.34 -15.51
C THR A 3 -10.49 7.67 -15.80
N PHE A 4 -9.45 8.48 -15.95
CA PHE A 4 -8.07 8.07 -16.10
C PHE A 4 -7.52 7.31 -14.87
N ASP A 5 -7.89 7.70 -13.65
CA ASP A 5 -7.50 6.97 -12.43
C ASP A 5 -8.08 5.56 -12.43
N LYS A 6 -9.38 5.43 -12.73
CA LYS A 6 -10.04 4.11 -12.81
C LYS A 6 -9.48 3.22 -13.90
N ALA A 7 -9.05 3.80 -15.03
CA ALA A 7 -8.42 3.05 -16.11
C ALA A 7 -7.02 2.57 -15.71
N LYS A 8 -6.25 3.40 -15.00
CA LYS A 8 -4.92 3.07 -14.51
C LYS A 8 -4.97 1.98 -13.44
N ASP A 9 -5.89 2.08 -12.47
CA ASP A 9 -6.15 1.05 -11.48
C ASP A 9 -6.49 -0.31 -12.11
N LYS A 10 -7.38 -0.30 -13.11
CA LYS A 10 -7.74 -1.52 -13.86
C LYS A 10 -6.57 -2.07 -14.66
N ALA A 11 -5.73 -1.21 -15.23
CA ALA A 11 -4.57 -1.62 -16.00
C ALA A 11 -3.48 -2.22 -15.10
N GLU A 12 -3.24 -1.67 -13.91
CA GLU A 12 -2.31 -2.22 -12.93
C GLU A 12 -2.81 -3.58 -12.41
N GLN A 13 -4.12 -3.72 -12.11
CA GLN A 13 -4.69 -5.01 -11.73
C GLN A 13 -4.64 -6.05 -12.86
N LEU A 14 -4.90 -5.65 -14.11
CA LEU A 14 -4.78 -6.53 -15.27
C LEU A 14 -3.33 -6.92 -15.53
N GLY A 15 -2.39 -5.98 -15.40
CA GLY A 15 -0.96 -6.22 -15.56
C GLY A 15 -0.41 -7.15 -14.49
N GLY A 16 -0.84 -7.00 -13.23
CA GLY A 16 -0.48 -7.90 -12.14
C GLY A 16 -0.97 -9.32 -12.36
N LYS A 17 -2.26 -9.49 -12.70
CA LYS A 17 -2.82 -10.82 -13.03
C LYS A 17 -2.20 -11.45 -14.27
N ALA A 18 -1.85 -10.62 -15.26
CA ALA A 18 -1.15 -11.10 -16.44
C ALA A 18 0.28 -11.55 -16.10
N LYS A 19 1.02 -10.81 -15.26
CA LYS A 19 2.34 -11.24 -14.75
C LYS A 19 2.25 -12.53 -13.92
N GLU A 20 1.24 -12.67 -13.05
CA GLU A 20 1.01 -13.91 -12.29
C GLU A 20 0.71 -15.08 -13.22
N GLY A 21 -0.25 -14.95 -14.13
CA GLY A 21 -0.62 -16.04 -15.06
C GLY A 21 0.50 -16.38 -16.06
N MET A 22 1.28 -15.39 -16.50
CA MET A 22 2.40 -15.61 -17.41
C MET A 22 3.63 -16.18 -16.67
N GLY A 23 3.83 -15.83 -15.41
CA GLY A 23 4.82 -16.44 -14.51
C GLY A 23 4.52 -17.91 -14.24
N GLU A 24 3.26 -18.23 -13.93
CA GLU A 24 2.78 -19.61 -13.73
C GLU A 24 2.92 -20.44 -15.01
N ALA A 25 2.59 -19.86 -16.17
CA ALA A 25 2.68 -20.56 -17.47
C ALA A 25 4.11 -20.73 -18.01
N THR A 26 5.06 -19.91 -17.57
CA THR A 26 6.46 -19.93 -18.04
C THR A 26 7.41 -20.57 -17.02
N ASP A 27 6.90 -21.07 -15.89
CA ASP A 27 7.70 -21.57 -14.76
C ASP A 27 8.74 -20.53 -14.28
N ASN A 28 8.37 -19.24 -14.38
CA ASN A 28 9.26 -18.14 -14.02
C ASN A 28 8.90 -17.65 -12.62
N GLU A 29 9.47 -18.33 -11.61
CA GLU A 29 9.30 -18.02 -10.19
C GLU A 29 9.59 -16.54 -9.86
N GLU A 30 10.42 -15.85 -10.66
CA GLU A 30 10.76 -14.45 -10.44
C GLU A 30 9.55 -13.53 -10.72
N LEU A 31 8.78 -13.78 -11.78
CA LEU A 31 7.59 -13.00 -12.14
C LEU A 31 6.41 -13.25 -11.18
N GLU A 32 6.21 -14.49 -10.73
CA GLU A 32 5.19 -14.82 -9.73
C GLU A 32 5.55 -14.21 -8.37
N ALA A 33 6.82 -14.30 -7.97
CA ALA A 33 7.30 -13.71 -6.72
C ALA A 33 7.20 -12.19 -6.75
N GLU A 34 7.50 -11.52 -7.87
CA GLU A 34 7.37 -10.07 -8.01
C GLU A 34 5.92 -9.62 -7.84
N GLY A 35 4.96 -10.29 -8.48
CA GLY A 35 3.53 -10.00 -8.35
C GLY A 35 2.99 -10.18 -6.93
N LYS A 36 3.33 -11.30 -6.27
CA LYS A 36 2.94 -11.55 -4.87
C LYS A 36 3.62 -10.56 -3.90
N ARG A 37 4.89 -10.22 -4.14
CA ARG A 37 5.63 -9.26 -3.31
C ARG A 37 5.04 -7.86 -3.44
N ASP A 38 4.62 -7.43 -4.63
CA ASP A 38 3.98 -6.13 -4.82
C ASP A 38 2.63 -6.06 -4.09
N GLN A 39 1.81 -7.10 -4.16
CA GLN A 39 0.54 -7.17 -3.39
C GLN A 39 0.79 -7.08 -1.88
N VAL A 40 1.68 -7.91 -1.35
CA VAL A 40 2.01 -7.94 0.08
C VAL A 40 2.62 -6.61 0.54
N THR A 41 3.52 -6.03 -0.26
CA THR A 41 4.16 -4.75 0.06
C THR A 41 3.15 -3.60 -0.01
N GLY A 42 2.20 -3.65 -0.94
CA GLY A 42 1.11 -2.71 -1.06
C GLY A 42 0.19 -2.75 0.16
N GLU A 43 -0.32 -3.92 0.52
CA GLU A 43 -1.18 -4.10 1.70
C GLU A 43 -0.45 -3.74 3.00
N ALA A 44 0.82 -4.12 3.13
CA ALA A 44 1.63 -3.79 4.29
C ALA A 44 1.93 -2.28 4.38
N LYS A 45 2.15 -1.60 3.25
CA LYS A 45 2.31 -0.14 3.23
C LYS A 45 1.02 0.55 3.61
N GLU A 46 -0.12 0.13 3.08
CA GLU A 46 -1.43 0.74 3.37
C GLU A 46 -1.77 0.58 4.87
N ALA A 47 -1.67 -0.63 5.40
CA ALA A 47 -1.89 -0.90 6.83
C ALA A 47 -0.87 -0.17 7.73
N GLY A 48 0.40 -0.11 7.31
CA GLY A 48 1.46 0.58 8.04
C GLY A 48 1.31 2.11 8.02
N HIS A 49 0.76 2.68 6.96
CA HIS A 49 0.47 4.10 6.87
C HIS A 49 -0.71 4.47 7.77
N ASP A 50 -1.81 3.70 7.74
CA ASP A 50 -3.00 3.93 8.56
C ASP A 50 -2.67 3.85 10.08
N LEU A 51 -1.83 2.89 10.46
CA LEU A 51 -1.34 2.76 11.83
C LEU A 51 -0.39 3.90 12.23
N ARG A 52 0.52 4.33 11.34
CA ARG A 52 1.41 5.46 11.62
C ARG A 52 0.65 6.76 11.71
N ASP A 53 -0.32 7.02 10.84
CA ASP A 53 -1.16 8.22 10.88
C ASP A 53 -1.95 8.28 12.19
N LYS A 54 -2.57 7.17 12.61
CA LYS A 54 -3.27 7.09 13.92
C LYS A 54 -2.33 7.26 15.11
N ALA A 55 -1.14 6.67 15.05
CA ALA A 55 -0.15 6.80 16.11
C ALA A 55 0.42 8.23 16.17
N ALA A 56 0.74 8.82 15.02
CA ALA A 56 1.23 10.19 14.91
C ALA A 56 0.18 11.20 15.39
N ALA A 57 -1.10 11.01 15.05
CA ALA A 57 -2.20 11.83 15.54
C ALA A 57 -2.28 11.80 17.06
N LYS A 58 -2.28 10.61 17.68
CA LYS A 58 -2.30 10.49 19.15
C LYS A 58 -1.06 11.06 19.83
N ILE A 59 0.11 10.91 19.20
CA ILE A 59 1.36 11.50 19.72
C ILE A 59 1.31 13.02 19.62
N HIS A 60 0.71 13.57 18.57
CA HIS A 60 0.54 15.02 18.42
C HIS A 60 -0.45 15.57 19.45
N ASP A 61 -1.60 14.92 19.64
CA ASP A 61 -2.58 15.25 20.69
C ASP A 61 -1.95 15.20 22.09
N ALA A 62 -1.19 14.14 22.40
CA ALA A 62 -0.52 14.01 23.69
C ALA A 62 0.56 15.07 23.89
N LYS A 63 1.31 15.42 22.83
CA LYS A 63 2.33 16.46 22.89
C LYS A 63 1.72 17.86 23.02
N GLU A 64 0.55 18.11 22.43
CA GLU A 64 -0.18 19.36 22.55
C GLU A 64 -0.76 19.52 23.96
N ALA A 65 -1.41 18.47 24.49
CA ALA A 65 -1.91 18.45 25.86
C ALA A 65 -0.82 18.62 26.93
N LEU A 66 0.37 18.05 26.72
CA LEU A 66 1.51 18.23 27.63
C LEU A 66 2.18 19.61 27.52
N LYS A 67 2.00 20.32 26.39
CA LYS A 67 2.61 21.63 26.16
C LYS A 67 1.71 22.78 26.65
N ASP A 68 0.41 22.55 26.78
CA ASP A 68 -0.54 23.52 27.36
C ASP A 68 -0.52 23.54 28.90
N ASP A 69 -0.14 22.46 29.58
CA ASP A 69 -0.06 22.41 31.06
C ASP A 69 1.14 23.18 31.65
N ASP A 70 2.16 23.48 30.84
CA ASP A 70 3.38 24.21 31.25
C ASP A 70 3.29 25.74 30.99
N ARG A 71 2.15 26.27 30.50
CA ARG A 71 2.00 27.68 30.08
C ARG A 71 1.14 28.56 31.00
#